data_AF-A0A218WIW4-F1
#
_entry.id   AF-A0A218WIW4-F1
#
_cell.length_a   1.000
_cell.length_b   1.000
_cell.length_c   1.000
_cell.angle_alpha   90.00
_cell.angle_beta   90.00
_cell.angle_gamma   90.00
#
_symmetry.space_group_name_H-M   'P 1'
#
loop_
_entity.id
_entity.type
_entity.pdbx_description
1 polymer ?
#
loop_
_entity_poly.entity_id
_entity_poly.type
_entity_poly.pdbx_seq_one_letter_code
_entity_poly.pdbx_strand_id
1 'polypeptide(L)'
;MVWPMILSFVHPPPPSVLITATAVISLVGLANAGLSEVRGSHLKYSKFWNINSPVKEARVSSRIGMLVIYMPAPLFAVMSFSFFIFPAGDNSLRFLLLRAALTLHFLKRVLEVLFVHKFSGLTAVDSMCLISLIYFIFTASSIYTQYLSLYLPEPGIDLTYPGSCSS
;
A
#
# COMPACT_ATOMS: atom_id res chain seq x y z
N MET A 1 -17.63 23.88 -1.82
CA MET A 1 -17.86 23.53 -0.39
C MET A 1 -17.30 22.17 0.03
N VAL A 2 -16.78 21.32 -0.87
CA VAL A 2 -16.25 19.97 -0.52
C VAL A 2 -14.86 20.02 0.15
N TRP A 3 -14.01 20.95 -0.26
CA TRP A 3 -12.64 21.08 0.25
C TRP A 3 -12.54 21.34 1.78
N PRO A 4 -13.27 22.30 2.38
CA PRO A 4 -13.24 22.50 3.83
C PRO A 4 -13.87 21.33 4.61
N MET A 5 -14.80 20.58 4.01
CA MET A 5 -15.39 19.38 4.61
C MET A 5 -14.41 18.21 4.62
N ILE A 6 -13.53 18.05 3.64
CA ILE A 6 -12.50 16.99 3.67
C ILE A 6 -11.46 17.29 4.76
N LEU A 7 -11.08 18.55 4.92
CA LEU A 7 -10.11 18.99 5.93
C LEU A 7 -10.61 18.81 7.38
N SER A 8 -11.92 18.63 7.61
CA SER A 8 -12.42 18.34 8.96
C SER A 8 -12.19 16.89 9.40
N PHE A 9 -11.96 15.96 8.47
CA PHE A 9 -11.73 14.53 8.75
C PHE A 9 -10.27 14.10 8.64
N VAL A 10 -9.42 14.92 7.99
CA VAL A 10 -8.05 14.56 7.63
C VAL A 10 -7.08 15.47 8.38
N HIS A 11 -6.03 14.89 8.96
CA HIS A 11 -4.95 15.68 9.53
C HIS A 11 -4.34 16.60 8.47
N PRO A 12 -3.84 17.79 8.84
CA PRO A 12 -3.02 18.56 7.91
C PRO A 12 -1.85 17.68 7.43
N PRO A 13 -1.44 17.78 6.16
CA PRO A 13 -0.37 16.97 5.63
C PRO A 13 0.92 17.24 6.44
N PRO A 14 1.57 16.20 7.01
CA PRO A 14 2.79 16.40 7.78
C PRO A 14 3.89 16.99 6.88
N PRO A 15 4.65 17.99 7.36
CA PRO A 15 5.71 18.62 6.58
C PRO A 15 6.88 17.64 6.43
N SER A 16 6.84 16.80 5.39
CA SER A 16 7.96 15.95 5.02
C SER A 16 8.15 15.90 3.51
N VAL A 17 9.41 16.12 3.11
CA VAL A 17 9.83 16.04 1.71
C VAL A 17 9.64 14.62 1.17
N LEU A 18 9.83 13.60 2.02
CA LEU A 18 9.62 12.20 1.66
C LEU A 18 8.17 11.90 1.28
N ILE A 19 7.18 12.31 2.10
CA ILE A 19 5.76 12.07 1.79
C ILE A 19 5.33 12.85 0.56
N THR A 20 5.83 14.08 0.40
CA THR A 20 5.52 14.90 -0.77
C THR A 20 6.10 14.26 -2.05
N ALA A 21 7.35 13.79 -2.00
CA ALA A 21 8.00 13.12 -3.12
C ALA A 21 7.28 11.82 -3.48
N THR A 22 6.92 10.99 -2.51
CA THR A 22 6.18 9.74 -2.79
C THR A 22 4.80 10.02 -3.36
N ALA A 23 4.08 11.03 -2.87
CA ALA A 23 2.79 11.43 -3.43
C ALA A 23 2.90 11.89 -4.89
N VAL A 24 3.91 12.71 -5.23
CA VAL A 24 4.17 13.14 -6.60
C VAL A 24 4.54 11.96 -7.50
N ILE A 25 5.43 11.07 -7.03
CA ILE A 25 5.82 9.86 -7.77
C ILE A 25 4.60 8.97 -8.02
N SER A 26 3.75 8.78 -7.01
CA SER A 26 2.51 7.99 -7.15
C SER A 26 1.55 8.62 -8.14
N LEU A 27 1.36 9.95 -8.11
CA LEU A 27 0.48 10.65 -9.05
C LEU A 27 0.98 10.51 -10.50
N VAL A 28 2.27 10.74 -10.73
CA VAL A 28 2.89 10.59 -12.05
C VAL A 28 2.83 9.13 -12.51
N GLY A 29 3.09 8.17 -11.62
CA GLY A 29 2.99 6.75 -11.90
C GLY A 29 1.58 6.34 -12.30
N LEU A 30 0.56 6.82 -11.57
CA LEU A 30 -0.85 6.53 -11.86
C LEU A 30 -1.30 7.14 -13.19
N ALA A 31 -0.88 8.38 -13.48
CA ALA A 31 -1.14 9.04 -14.75
C ALA A 31 -0.50 8.29 -15.92
N ASN A 32 0.77 7.89 -15.77
CA ASN A 32 1.45 7.08 -16.78
C ASN A 32 0.79 5.70 -16.98
N ALA A 33 0.38 5.04 -15.90
CA ALA A 33 -0.32 3.76 -15.98
C ALA A 33 -1.68 3.90 -16.70
N GLY A 34 -2.47 4.92 -16.35
CA GLY A 34 -3.74 5.20 -17.01
C GLY A 34 -3.56 5.56 -18.50
N LEU A 35 -2.57 6.39 -18.84
CA LEU A 35 -2.23 6.69 -20.23
C LEU A 35 -1.76 5.44 -20.99
N SER A 36 -0.98 4.57 -20.35
CA SER A 36 -0.53 3.30 -20.93
C SER A 36 -1.71 2.39 -21.24
N GLU A 37 -2.70 2.33 -20.35
CA GLU A 37 -3.92 1.55 -20.54
C GLU A 37 -4.77 2.09 -21.70
N VAL A 38 -4.95 3.41 -21.80
CA VAL A 38 -5.64 4.05 -22.94
C VAL A 38 -4.90 3.82 -24.26
N ARG A 39 -3.57 3.70 -24.24
CA ARG A 39 -2.72 3.39 -25.39
C ARG A 39 -2.68 1.90 -25.74
N GLY A 40 -3.36 1.03 -24.99
CA GLY A 40 -3.40 -0.42 -25.23
C GLY A 40 -2.20 -1.20 -24.67
N SER A 41 -1.30 -0.54 -23.93
CA SER A 41 -0.20 -1.19 -23.22
C SER A 41 -0.64 -1.53 -21.80
N HIS A 42 -1.24 -2.70 -21.63
CA HIS A 42 -1.76 -3.18 -20.36
C HIS A 42 -0.68 -3.85 -19.50
N LEU A 43 -0.82 -3.74 -18.18
CA LEU A 43 -0.05 -4.58 -17.25
C LEU A 43 -0.37 -6.05 -17.57
N LYS A 44 0.66 -6.81 -17.95
CA LYS A 44 0.56 -8.18 -18.52
C LYS A 44 0.24 -9.21 -17.43
N TYR A 45 -0.96 -9.12 -16.87
CA TYR A 45 -1.41 -9.91 -15.72
C TYR A 45 -2.21 -11.16 -16.13
N SER A 46 -2.57 -11.32 -17.40
CA SER A 46 -3.47 -12.40 -17.84
C SER A 46 -2.73 -13.67 -18.27
N LYS A 47 -3.34 -14.81 -17.91
CA LYS A 47 -2.92 -16.19 -18.23
C LYS A 47 -2.72 -16.46 -19.73
N PHE A 48 -3.17 -15.56 -20.61
CA PHE A 48 -3.16 -15.70 -22.06
C PHE A 48 -2.26 -14.69 -22.78
N TRP A 49 -1.54 -13.82 -22.05
CA TRP A 49 -0.72 -12.82 -22.70
C TRP A 49 0.65 -13.38 -23.12
N ASN A 50 0.86 -13.47 -24.43
CA ASN A 50 2.09 -13.86 -25.10
C ASN A 50 2.56 -15.31 -24.89
N ILE A 51 1.99 -16.21 -25.69
CA ILE A 51 2.62 -17.50 -26.02
C ILE A 51 3.69 -17.30 -27.14
N ASN A 52 3.61 -16.20 -27.92
CA ASN A 52 4.42 -15.99 -29.13
C ASN A 52 5.22 -14.65 -29.18
N SER A 53 5.59 -14.06 -28.04
CA SER A 53 6.41 -12.83 -28.07
C SER A 53 7.87 -13.11 -28.37
N PRO A 54 8.54 -12.29 -29.21
CA PRO A 54 9.97 -12.39 -29.48
C PRO A 54 10.84 -11.97 -28.28
N VAL A 55 10.26 -11.31 -27.27
CA VAL A 55 10.95 -10.90 -26.04
C VAL A 55 10.84 -12.03 -25.01
N LYS A 56 11.99 -12.61 -24.61
CA LYS A 56 12.10 -13.54 -23.48
C LYS A 56 11.85 -12.79 -22.18
N GLU A 57 10.59 -12.73 -21.75
CA GLU A 57 10.23 -12.25 -20.42
C GLU A 57 10.53 -13.33 -19.38
N ALA A 58 11.24 -12.96 -18.30
CA ALA A 58 11.42 -13.84 -17.16
C ALA A 58 10.07 -14.05 -16.46
N ARG A 59 9.69 -15.31 -16.27
CA ARG A 59 8.40 -15.72 -15.72
C ARG A 59 8.60 -16.70 -14.58
N VAL A 60 7.82 -16.55 -13.52
CA VAL A 60 7.79 -17.45 -12.35
C VAL A 60 6.40 -18.06 -12.19
N SER A 61 6.29 -19.14 -11.41
CA SER A 61 4.99 -19.69 -11.02
C SER A 61 4.14 -18.59 -10.38
N SER A 62 2.87 -18.46 -10.79
CA SER A 62 2.00 -17.43 -10.23
C SER A 62 1.84 -17.52 -8.72
N ARG A 63 1.94 -18.72 -8.12
CA ARG A 63 1.92 -18.84 -6.66
C ARG A 63 3.11 -18.12 -6.03
N ILE A 64 4.32 -18.33 -6.55
CA ILE A 64 5.54 -17.68 -6.07
C ILE A 64 5.46 -16.17 -6.35
N GLY A 65 5.02 -15.80 -7.55
CA GLY A 65 4.87 -14.39 -7.92
C GLY A 65 3.93 -13.63 -6.99
N MET A 66 2.79 -14.22 -6.66
CA MET A 66 1.81 -13.63 -5.75
C MET A 66 2.34 -13.56 -4.32
N LEU A 67 3.10 -14.57 -3.86
CA LEU A 67 3.77 -14.48 -2.55
C LEU A 67 4.77 -13.32 -2.51
N VAL A 68 5.63 -13.18 -3.52
CA VAL A 68 6.62 -12.09 -3.58
C VAL A 68 5.97 -10.71 -3.67
N ILE A 69 4.83 -10.60 -4.38
CA ILE A 69 4.05 -9.36 -4.46
C ILE A 69 3.58 -8.91 -3.08
N TYR A 70 3.00 -9.83 -2.28
CA TYR A 70 2.37 -9.43 -1.03
C TYR A 70 3.29 -9.51 0.19
N MET A 71 4.33 -10.34 0.21
CA MET A 71 5.14 -10.62 1.41
C MET A 71 5.85 -9.41 2.03
N PRO A 72 6.44 -8.45 1.28
CA PRO A 72 7.19 -7.36 1.91
C PRO A 72 6.33 -6.42 2.78
N ALA A 73 5.08 -6.16 2.38
CA ALA A 73 4.19 -5.25 3.08
C ALA A 73 3.81 -5.68 4.52
N PRO A 74 3.29 -6.90 4.79
CA PRO A 74 2.96 -7.36 6.13
C PRO A 74 4.21 -7.56 6.98
N LEU A 75 5.35 -7.94 6.40
CA LEU A 75 6.61 -8.02 7.15
C LEU A 75 7.02 -6.66 7.70
N PHE A 76 6.98 -5.61 6.88
CA PHE A 76 7.25 -4.26 7.34
C PHE A 76 6.22 -3.79 8.36
N ALA A 77 4.93 -4.02 8.11
CA ALA A 77 3.86 -3.64 9.03
C ALA A 77 3.99 -4.32 10.40
N VAL A 78 4.37 -5.60 10.46
CA VAL A 78 4.67 -6.32 11.71
C VAL A 78 5.93 -5.75 12.37
N MET A 79 7.00 -5.53 11.61
CA MET A 79 8.25 -4.96 12.13
C MET A 79 8.01 -3.56 12.75
N SER A 80 7.04 -2.82 12.23
CA SER A 80 6.64 -1.49 12.73
C SER A 80 6.07 -1.52 14.16
N PHE A 81 5.63 -2.67 14.66
CA PHE A 81 5.23 -2.83 16.07
C PHE A 81 6.43 -2.94 17.01
N SER A 82 7.62 -3.18 16.48
CA SER A 82 8.84 -3.27 17.27
C SER A 82 9.28 -1.89 17.77
N PHE A 83 9.68 -1.84 19.04
CA PHE A 83 10.22 -0.63 19.68
C PHE A 83 11.43 -0.04 18.93
N PHE A 84 12.18 -0.89 18.20
CA PHE A 84 13.35 -0.48 17.44
C PHE A 84 13.04 0.46 16.26
N ILE A 85 11.83 0.38 15.69
CA ILE A 85 11.44 1.22 14.54
C ILE A 85 10.69 2.47 15.02
N PHE A 86 9.80 2.31 15.99
CA PHE A 86 9.04 3.41 16.56
C PHE A 86 8.99 3.27 18.09
N PRO A 87 9.39 4.30 18.86
CA PRO A 87 9.38 4.24 20.32
C PRO A 87 7.95 4.04 20.86
N ALA A 88 7.80 3.11 21.81
CA ALA A 88 6.49 2.65 22.31
C ALA A 88 5.65 3.69 23.06
N GLY A 89 6.21 4.87 23.36
CA GLY A 89 5.49 5.97 24.02
C GLY A 89 4.46 6.66 23.11
N ASP A 90 4.56 6.48 21.80
CA ASP A 90 3.89 7.29 20.79
C ASP A 90 2.69 6.57 20.12
N ASN A 91 2.04 5.64 20.85
CA ASN A 91 0.99 4.79 20.30
C ASN A 91 -0.41 5.40 20.49
N SER A 92 -0.79 6.35 19.63
CA SER A 92 -2.20 6.73 19.51
C SER A 92 -3.05 5.55 18.99
N LEU A 93 -4.32 5.48 19.39
CA LEU A 93 -5.23 4.43 18.93
C LEU A 93 -5.33 4.39 17.39
N ARG A 94 -5.34 5.56 16.74
CA ARG A 94 -5.32 5.70 15.28
C ARG A 94 -4.13 5.00 14.66
N PHE A 95 -2.96 5.18 15.25
CA PHE A 95 -1.74 4.59 14.74
C PHE A 95 -1.72 3.07 14.92
N LEU A 96 -2.21 2.57 16.06
CA LEU A 96 -2.37 1.16 16.31
C LEU A 96 -3.36 0.51 15.32
N LEU A 97 -4.53 1.14 15.10
CA LEU A 97 -5.54 0.66 14.17
C LEU A 97 -5.01 0.59 12.74
N LEU A 98 -4.29 1.63 12.28
CA LEU A 98 -3.70 1.63 10.94
C LEU A 98 -2.70 0.48 10.75
N ARG A 99 -1.76 0.32 11.68
CA ARG A 99 -0.76 -0.76 11.63
C ARG A 99 -1.43 -2.13 11.66
N ALA A 100 -2.42 -2.32 12.54
CA ALA A 100 -3.17 -3.57 12.63
C ALA A 100 -3.95 -3.87 11.35
N ALA A 101 -4.64 -2.87 10.79
CA ALA A 101 -5.41 -3.02 9.56
C ALA A 101 -4.51 -3.39 8.37
N LEU A 102 -3.36 -2.73 8.20
CA LEU A 102 -2.40 -3.04 7.14
C LEU A 102 -1.82 -4.46 7.32
N THR A 103 -1.41 -4.82 8.53
CA THR A 103 -0.91 -6.17 8.84
C THR A 103 -1.97 -7.23 8.52
N LEU A 104 -3.18 -7.08 9.04
CA LEU A 104 -4.26 -8.04 8.83
C LEU A 104 -4.67 -8.13 7.35
N HIS A 105 -4.74 -6.99 6.66
CA HIS A 105 -5.08 -6.94 5.24
C HIS A 105 -4.10 -7.77 4.40
N PHE A 106 -2.81 -7.50 4.52
CA PHE A 106 -1.81 -8.20 3.73
C PHE A 106 -1.55 -9.62 4.21
N LEU A 107 -1.66 -9.89 5.52
CA LEU A 107 -1.60 -11.25 6.04
C LEU A 107 -2.73 -12.11 5.45
N LYS A 108 -3.95 -11.59 5.41
CA LYS A 108 -5.08 -12.25 4.75
C LYS A 108 -4.77 -12.58 3.30
N ARG A 109 -4.18 -11.63 2.54
CA ARG A 109 -3.75 -11.89 1.14
C ARG A 109 -2.70 -12.99 1.04
N VAL A 110 -1.71 -13.02 1.93
CA VAL A 110 -0.70 -14.09 1.96
C VAL A 110 -1.34 -15.45 2.27
N LEU A 111 -2.24 -15.51 3.26
CA LEU A 111 -2.96 -16.73 3.61
C LEU A 111 -3.87 -17.22 2.47
N GLU A 112 -4.55 -16.31 1.76
CA GLU A 112 -5.34 -16.64 0.57
C GLU A 112 -4.46 -17.29 -0.51
N VAL A 113 -3.25 -16.75 -0.74
CA VAL A 113 -2.31 -17.29 -1.72
C VAL A 113 -1.80 -18.68 -1.32
N LEU A 114 -1.54 -18.90 -0.02
CA LEU A 114 -1.03 -20.17 0.48
C LEU A 114 -2.09 -21.28 0.50
N PHE A 115 -3.29 -20.96 0.97
CA PHE A 115 -4.27 -21.98 1.38
C PHE A 115 -5.55 -21.99 0.54
N VAL A 116 -5.96 -20.86 -0.03
CA VAL A 116 -7.27 -20.75 -0.69
C VAL A 116 -7.15 -20.82 -2.20
N HIS A 117 -6.17 -20.13 -2.78
CA HIS A 117 -6.14 -19.87 -4.21
C HIS A 117 -5.40 -20.97 -5.00
N LYS A 118 -6.07 -21.48 -6.04
CA LYS A 118 -5.48 -22.44 -6.99
C LYS A 118 -4.86 -21.71 -8.18
N PHE A 119 -3.55 -21.46 -8.09
CA PHE A 119 -2.80 -20.87 -9.19
C PHE A 119 -2.54 -21.89 -10.30
N SER A 120 -2.69 -21.46 -11.56
CA SER A 120 -2.47 -22.30 -12.74
C SER A 120 -1.78 -21.56 -13.89
N GLY A 121 -1.11 -20.45 -13.59
CA GLY A 121 -0.45 -19.57 -14.56
C GLY A 121 0.99 -19.22 -14.19
N LEU A 122 1.58 -18.37 -15.02
CA LEU A 122 2.88 -17.74 -14.79
C LEU A 122 2.69 -16.23 -14.57
N THR A 123 3.59 -15.64 -13.80
CA THR A 123 3.63 -14.20 -13.54
C THR A 123 4.96 -13.63 -14.03
N ALA A 124 4.91 -12.51 -14.76
CA ALA A 124 6.09 -11.80 -15.22
C ALA A 124 6.85 -11.16 -14.05
N VAL A 125 8.17 -11.34 -14.02
CA VAL A 125 9.03 -10.90 -12.91
C VAL A 125 9.04 -9.37 -12.77
N ASP A 126 9.06 -8.63 -13.88
CA ASP A 126 9.09 -7.16 -13.85
C ASP A 126 7.83 -6.58 -13.20
N SER A 127 6.65 -7.05 -13.64
CA SER A 127 5.37 -6.66 -13.04
C SER A 127 5.29 -7.05 -11.56
N MET A 128 5.76 -8.25 -11.22
CA MET A 128 5.81 -8.74 -9.83
C MET A 128 6.67 -7.82 -8.95
N CYS A 129 7.88 -7.48 -9.40
CA CYS A 129 8.80 -6.60 -8.68
C CYS A 129 8.21 -5.20 -8.51
N LEU A 130 7.67 -4.62 -9.58
CA LEU A 130 7.04 -3.30 -9.58
C LEU A 130 5.88 -3.25 -8.57
N ILE A 131 4.94 -4.20 -8.64
CA ILE A 131 3.76 -4.23 -7.76
C ILE A 131 4.19 -4.46 -6.30
N SER A 132 5.16 -5.36 -6.06
CA SER A 132 5.71 -5.59 -4.72
C SER A 132 6.28 -4.31 -4.11
N LEU A 133 7.06 -3.56 -4.89
CA LEU A 133 7.64 -2.29 -4.48
C LEU A 133 6.56 -1.23 -4.20
N ILE A 134 5.50 -1.15 -5.03
CA ILE A 134 4.37 -0.24 -4.78
C ILE A 134 3.69 -0.56 -3.45
N TYR A 135 3.37 -1.84 -3.18
CA TYR A 135 2.73 -2.22 -1.92
C TYR A 135 3.61 -1.95 -0.70
N PHE A 136 4.92 -2.19 -0.83
CA PHE A 136 5.87 -1.86 0.22
C PHE A 136 5.93 -0.35 0.48
N ILE A 137 6.13 0.47 -0.56
CA ILE A 137 6.20 1.95 -0.42
C ILE A 137 4.89 2.50 0.13
N PHE A 138 3.74 2.00 -0.33
CA PHE A 138 2.44 2.44 0.17
C PHE A 138 2.28 2.13 1.66
N THR A 139 2.64 0.92 2.09
CA THR A 139 2.57 0.51 3.50
C THR A 139 3.52 1.33 4.35
N ALA A 140 4.78 1.49 3.93
CA ALA A 140 5.77 2.26 4.64
C ALA A 140 5.38 3.75 4.75
N SER A 141 4.92 4.34 3.65
CA SER A 141 4.48 5.74 3.63
C SER A 141 3.25 5.95 4.51
N SER A 142 2.30 5.03 4.52
CA SER A 142 1.11 5.12 5.36
C SER A 142 1.47 5.11 6.85
N ILE A 143 2.31 4.15 7.27
CA ILE A 143 2.77 4.06 8.66
C ILE A 143 3.60 5.30 9.04
N TYR A 144 4.49 5.74 8.17
CA TYR A 144 5.35 6.91 8.42
C TYR A 144 4.54 8.21 8.49
N THR A 145 3.55 8.39 7.62
CA THR A 145 2.64 9.55 7.65
C THR A 145 1.89 9.59 8.97
N GLN A 146 1.33 8.46 9.39
CA GLN A 146 0.58 8.39 10.65
C GLN A 146 1.46 8.63 11.87
N TYR A 147 2.73 8.20 11.83
CA TYR A 147 3.72 8.53 12.85
C TYR A 147 3.98 10.04 12.92
N LEU A 148 4.19 10.71 11.79
CA LEU A 148 4.40 12.16 11.78
C LEU A 148 3.16 12.94 12.23
N SER A 149 1.96 12.41 11.96
CA SER A 149 0.70 13.03 12.38
C SER A 149 0.48 13.02 13.89
N LEU A 150 1.27 12.28 14.68
CA LEU A 150 1.16 12.28 16.15
C LEU A 150 1.46 13.64 16.77
N TYR A 151 2.25 14.47 16.09
CA TYR A 151 2.62 15.81 16.54
C TYR A 151 1.73 16.91 15.93
N LEU A 152 0.68 16.53 15.21
CA LEU A 152 -0.25 17.44 14.55
C LEU A 152 -1.56 17.51 15.34
N PRO A 153 -2.31 18.62 15.23
CA PRO A 153 -3.64 18.70 15.82
C PRO A 153 -4.54 17.59 15.27
N GLU A 154 -5.37 17.05 16.15
CA GLU A 154 -6.40 16.08 15.76
C GLU A 154 -7.43 16.73 14.84
N PRO A 155 -7.95 16.00 13.84
CA PRO A 155 -9.01 16.50 12.98
C PRO A 155 -10.27 16.77 13.80
N GLY A 156 -11.03 17.79 13.39
CA GLY A 156 -12.24 18.22 14.09
C GLY A 156 -13.36 17.18 14.17
N ILE A 157 -13.28 16.09 13.38
CA ILE A 157 -14.11 14.89 13.53
C ILE A 157 -13.20 13.67 13.58
N ASP A 158 -13.12 13.02 14.74
CA ASP A 158 -12.37 11.79 14.92
C ASP A 158 -13.22 10.55 14.60
N LEU A 159 -12.80 9.80 13.58
CA LEU A 159 -13.44 8.55 13.14
C LEU A 159 -12.93 7.31 13.91
N THR A 160 -11.99 7.49 14.83
CA THR A 160 -11.50 6.41 15.71
C THR A 160 -12.60 5.87 16.60
N TYR A 161 -13.52 6.75 17.01
CA TYR A 161 -14.63 6.41 17.87
C TYR A 161 -15.94 6.53 17.09
N PRO A 162 -16.75 5.46 17.03
CA PRO A 162 -18.06 5.55 16.40
C PRO A 162 -18.95 6.48 17.24
N GLY A 163 -19.36 7.61 16.66
CA GLY A 163 -20.36 8.53 17.22
C GLY A 163 -19.83 9.74 17.99
N SER A 164 -18.52 9.99 18.05
CA SER A 164 -17.99 11.21 18.69
C SER A 164 -17.96 12.38 17.71
N CYS A 165 -18.88 13.34 17.85
CA CYS A 165 -18.64 14.70 17.39
C CYS A 165 -17.92 15.43 18.53
N SER A 166 -16.63 15.74 18.36
CA SER A 166 -15.96 16.68 19.25
C SER A 166 -16.67 18.04 19.16
N SER A 167 -17.28 18.45 20.27
CA SER A 167 -17.97 19.74 20.44
C SER A 167 -16.97 20.86 20.70
#